data_AF-A0A927SPV1-F1
#
_entry.id   AF-A0A927SPV1-F1
#
_cell.length_a   1.000
_cell.length_b   1.000
_cell.length_c   1.000
_cell.angle_alpha   90.00
_cell.angle_beta   90.00
_cell.angle_gamma   90.00
#
_symmetry.space_group_name_H-M   'P 1'
#
loop_
_entity.id
_entity.type
_entity.pdbx_description
1 polymer ?
#
loop_
_entity_poly.entity_id
_entity_poly.type
_entity_poly.pdbx_seq_one_letter_code
_entity_poly.pdbx_strand_id
1 'polypeptide(L)'
;MENNEIKIILYEDNYRREIIDFVEEIAIGEYGFNEWKEALENFDFAPYKQKGSRFWIVLDKNDKIIGVCAGLRKAEDVIKFNTFYVDKKFRSSGIGARLYEKFMTYAKEQNYKTIILGTCERLQLAIRFYEKRGFELYKTDGEDRYYKKDIIYKIGIIAAEIQEMEAVKEKMQNIKETKFYNSIFYEGTISNKNCVLVRAGEGKVNAARTTQILIDKFEVDAVINVGSAGGLNPELDYEDIVVSTACIQHDFDITAFGREKGYIPSIEDKYIYADKILLEKATKAIEQANNKVIKGIIATGDEFVAGKEKRKLLYEQFGAECVEMEGAAVAQVCHLDNIPFIIIRSISDTVNGNDKIDFESYLEIVSKRCAEYLEKMLEIC
;
A
#
# COMPACT_ATOMS: atom_id res chain seq x y z
N MET A 1 12.96 12.60 28.22
CA MET A 1 13.65 13.29 27.11
C MET A 1 12.65 14.28 26.56
N GLU A 2 12.93 15.58 26.63
CA GLU A 2 12.04 16.62 26.14
C GLU A 2 11.61 16.31 24.69
N ASN A 3 10.32 16.41 24.41
CA ASN A 3 9.79 16.32 23.05
C ASN A 3 10.43 17.45 22.23
N ASN A 4 11.55 17.15 21.55
CA ASN A 4 12.03 17.95 20.45
C ASN A 4 11.02 17.80 19.32
N GLU A 5 10.04 18.70 19.27
CA GLU A 5 9.09 18.78 18.19
C GLU A 5 9.87 19.07 16.90
N ILE A 6 10.08 18.04 16.10
CA ILE A 6 10.80 18.10 14.82
C ILE A 6 9.78 17.90 13.73
N LYS A 7 9.73 18.85 12.79
CA LYS A 7 8.79 18.83 11.65
C LYS A 7 9.54 18.50 10.37
N ILE A 8 8.99 17.59 9.56
CA ILE A 8 9.47 17.33 8.20
C ILE A 8 8.44 17.93 7.26
N ILE A 9 8.81 19.00 6.56
CA ILE A 9 7.93 19.72 5.65
C ILE A 9 8.48 19.72 4.23
N LEU A 10 7.64 20.12 3.27
CA LEU A 10 8.07 20.32 1.89
C LEU A 10 8.82 21.63 1.77
N TYR A 11 9.74 21.67 0.81
CA TYR A 11 10.40 22.91 0.41
C TYR A 11 9.40 23.96 -0.09
N GLU A 12 9.60 25.19 0.39
CA GLU A 12 8.97 26.42 -0.08
C GLU A 12 10.05 27.48 -0.37
N ASP A 13 9.78 28.42 -1.28
CA ASP A 13 10.81 29.34 -1.79
C ASP A 13 11.43 30.27 -0.75
N ASN A 14 10.72 30.55 0.34
CA ASN A 14 11.23 31.31 1.48
C ASN A 14 12.42 30.63 2.18
N TYR A 15 12.53 29.30 2.13
CA TYR A 15 13.65 28.56 2.71
C TYR A 15 14.87 28.45 1.78
N ARG A 16 14.78 28.94 0.54
CA ARG A 16 15.83 28.74 -0.47
C ARG A 16 17.22 29.14 0.03
N ARG A 17 17.35 30.35 0.59
CA ARG A 17 18.65 30.85 1.04
C ARG A 17 19.16 30.06 2.25
N GLU A 18 18.30 29.78 3.22
CA GLU A 18 18.65 29.00 4.42
C GLU A 18 19.09 27.58 4.08
N ILE A 19 18.46 26.92 3.10
CA ILE A 19 18.89 25.60 2.62
C ILE A 19 20.27 25.66 1.98
N ILE A 20 20.53 26.66 1.12
CA ILE A 20 21.83 26.82 0.48
C ILE A 20 22.91 27.04 1.54
N ASP A 21 22.68 27.96 2.48
CA ASP A 21 23.61 28.25 3.58
C ASP A 21 23.87 26.99 4.43
N PHE A 22 22.81 26.22 4.75
CA PHE A 22 22.90 24.98 5.51
C PHE A 22 23.73 23.90 4.78
N VAL A 23 23.48 23.69 3.49
CA VAL A 23 24.21 22.70 2.70
C VAL A 23 25.65 23.15 2.48
N GLU A 24 25.90 24.46 2.28
CA GLU A 24 27.24 25.03 2.14
C GLU A 24 28.08 24.84 3.41
N GLU A 25 27.50 25.12 4.59
CA GLU A 25 28.15 24.91 5.89
C GLU A 25 28.66 23.48 6.05
N ILE A 26 27.86 22.49 5.63
CA ILE A 26 28.22 21.08 5.73
C ILE A 26 29.17 20.66 4.61
N ALA A 27 28.78 20.84 3.34
CA ALA A 27 29.54 20.34 2.19
C ALA A 27 30.91 21.03 2.07
N ILE A 28 30.96 22.36 2.22
CA ILE A 28 32.20 23.12 2.11
C ILE A 28 32.87 23.21 3.49
N GLY A 29 32.14 23.65 4.50
CA GLY A 29 32.72 23.93 5.83
C GLY A 29 33.22 22.67 6.55
N GLU A 30 32.46 21.57 6.53
CA GLU A 30 32.89 20.33 7.19
C GLU A 30 33.68 19.39 6.29
N TYR A 31 33.25 19.22 5.04
CA TYR A 31 33.83 18.21 4.14
C TYR A 31 34.84 18.77 3.15
N GLY A 32 34.93 20.09 2.95
CA GLY A 32 35.92 20.74 2.10
C GLY A 32 35.65 20.62 0.60
N PHE A 33 34.39 20.53 0.16
CA PHE A 33 34.01 20.54 -1.26
C PHE A 33 33.97 21.97 -1.82
N ASN A 34 35.10 22.68 -1.76
CA ASN A 34 35.20 24.07 -2.21
C ASN A 34 34.80 24.24 -3.69
N GLU A 35 35.05 23.20 -4.50
CA GLU A 35 34.67 23.10 -5.90
C GLU A 35 33.15 23.14 -6.15
N TRP A 36 32.32 22.91 -5.13
CA TRP A 36 30.86 22.93 -5.26
C TRP A 36 30.21 24.28 -4.97
N LYS A 37 30.99 25.30 -4.57
CA LYS A 37 30.46 26.60 -4.15
C LYS A 37 29.55 27.25 -5.19
N GLU A 38 30.05 27.38 -6.42
CA GLU A 38 29.28 27.97 -7.52
C GLU A 38 28.02 27.16 -7.86
N ALA A 39 28.10 25.82 -7.78
CA ALA A 39 26.95 24.95 -8.03
C ALA A 39 25.87 25.05 -6.93
N LEU A 40 26.27 25.26 -5.67
CA LEU A 40 25.35 25.44 -4.55
C LEU A 40 24.67 26.82 -4.60
N GLU A 41 25.42 27.88 -4.88
CA GLU A 41 24.86 29.24 -5.04
C GLU A 41 23.81 29.28 -6.18
N ASN A 42 24.05 28.53 -7.26
CA ASN A 42 23.18 28.43 -8.42
C ASN A 42 22.21 27.22 -8.37
N PHE A 43 22.03 26.59 -7.21
CA PHE A 43 21.22 25.37 -7.12
C PHE A 43 19.77 25.61 -7.59
N ASP A 44 19.31 24.82 -8.56
CA ASP A 44 17.95 24.94 -9.09
C ASP A 44 16.98 24.02 -8.35
N PHE A 45 16.01 24.62 -7.65
CA PHE A 45 14.96 23.90 -6.95
C PHE A 45 13.75 23.59 -7.84
N ALA A 46 13.64 24.18 -9.05
CA ALA A 46 12.49 24.00 -9.93
C ALA A 46 12.20 22.53 -10.29
N PRO A 47 13.20 21.67 -10.57
CA PRO A 47 12.95 20.25 -10.87
C PRO A 47 12.27 19.49 -9.74
N TYR A 48 12.46 19.91 -8.49
CA TYR A 48 11.90 19.26 -7.30
C TYR A 48 10.45 19.64 -7.01
N LYS A 49 9.92 20.65 -7.73
CA LYS A 49 8.51 21.02 -7.70
C LYS A 49 7.68 20.32 -8.78
N GLN A 50 8.34 19.62 -9.71
CA GLN A 50 7.67 18.91 -10.79
C GLN A 50 7.07 17.58 -10.32
N LYS A 51 6.05 17.10 -11.03
CA LYS A 51 5.40 15.80 -10.74
C LYS A 51 6.44 14.67 -10.72
N GLY A 52 6.41 13.88 -9.65
CA GLY A 52 7.35 12.76 -9.43
C GLY A 52 8.65 13.16 -8.72
N SER A 53 8.86 14.44 -8.44
CA SER A 53 10.00 14.92 -7.62
C SER A 53 9.52 15.61 -6.35
N ARG A 54 10.38 15.68 -5.34
CA ARG A 54 10.08 16.35 -4.07
C ARG A 54 11.36 16.73 -3.33
N PHE A 55 11.27 17.78 -2.52
CA PHE A 55 12.33 18.22 -1.62
C PHE A 55 11.75 18.42 -0.23
N TRP A 56 12.41 17.87 0.78
CA TRP A 56 12.01 17.96 2.18
C TRP A 56 13.06 18.67 3.01
N ILE A 57 12.58 19.42 3.99
CA ILE A 57 13.39 20.04 5.03
C ILE A 57 12.93 19.56 6.40
N VAL A 58 13.88 19.51 7.34
CA VAL A 58 13.65 19.20 8.75
C VAL A 58 13.86 20.46 9.54
N LEU A 59 12.83 20.86 10.29
CA LEU A 59 12.86 22.00 11.17
C LEU A 59 12.93 21.55 12.63
N ASP A 60 13.73 22.25 13.43
CA ASP A 60 13.70 22.14 14.88
C ASP A 60 12.53 22.94 15.51
N LYS A 61 12.45 22.96 16.84
CA LYS A 61 11.40 23.68 17.58
C LYS A 61 11.41 25.21 17.40
N ASN A 62 12.49 25.77 16.87
CA ASN A 62 12.66 27.19 16.58
C ASN A 62 12.56 27.48 15.07
N ASP A 63 12.01 26.54 14.30
CA ASP A 63 11.89 26.58 12.84
C ASP A 63 13.24 26.74 12.11
N LYS A 64 14.34 26.31 12.73
CA LYS A 64 15.66 26.29 12.07
C LYS A 64 15.84 24.99 11.28
N ILE A 65 16.41 25.08 10.08
CA ILE A 65 16.79 23.90 9.30
C ILE A 65 17.89 23.09 10.00
N ILE A 66 17.62 21.80 10.22
CA ILE A 66 18.57 20.84 10.82
C ILE A 66 18.80 19.60 9.93
N GLY A 67 18.13 19.53 8.78
CA GLY A 67 18.35 18.48 7.80
C GLY A 67 17.55 18.69 6.52
N VAL A 68 18.01 18.08 5.44
CA VAL A 68 17.36 18.13 4.12
C VAL A 68 17.48 16.78 3.41
N CYS A 69 16.50 16.43 2.58
CA CYS A 69 16.62 15.35 1.60
C CYS A 69 15.78 15.66 0.36
N ALA A 70 16.11 15.04 -0.76
CA ALA A 70 15.38 15.25 -1.99
C ALA A 70 15.25 13.96 -2.81
N GLY A 71 14.14 13.87 -3.52
CA GLY A 71 13.83 12.85 -4.51
C GLY A 71 13.64 13.50 -5.88
N LEU A 72 14.50 13.18 -6.83
CA LEU A 72 14.45 13.73 -8.18
C LEU A 72 14.10 12.64 -9.19
N ARG A 73 12.96 12.78 -9.87
CA ARG A 73 12.58 11.86 -10.95
C ARG A 73 13.65 11.82 -12.03
N LYS A 74 14.04 10.62 -12.46
CA LYS A 74 15.00 10.40 -13.55
C LYS A 74 14.41 9.64 -14.73
N ALA A 75 13.51 8.71 -14.45
CA ALA A 75 12.74 8.01 -15.46
C ALA A 75 11.29 7.81 -14.97
N GLU A 76 10.53 6.99 -15.68
CA GLU A 76 9.19 6.60 -15.24
C GLU A 76 9.21 5.89 -13.89
N ASP A 77 10.12 4.93 -13.73
CA ASP A 77 10.24 4.05 -12.56
C ASP A 77 11.56 4.21 -11.79
N VAL A 78 12.36 5.24 -12.11
CA VAL A 78 13.60 5.57 -11.41
C VAL A 78 13.55 6.95 -10.75
N ILE A 79 13.84 6.98 -9.45
CA ILE A 79 14.00 8.21 -8.65
C ILE A 79 15.42 8.30 -8.08
N LYS A 80 16.01 9.50 -8.12
CA LYS A 80 17.31 9.78 -7.50
C LYS A 80 17.10 10.29 -6.07
N PHE A 81 17.66 9.60 -5.08
CA PHE A 81 17.82 10.13 -3.72
C PHE A 81 19.05 11.03 -3.68
N ASN A 82 18.88 12.31 -3.36
CA ASN A 82 19.98 13.26 -3.28
C ASN A 82 19.75 14.37 -2.26
N THR A 83 20.73 15.28 -2.18
CA THR A 83 20.73 16.44 -1.27
C THR A 83 20.38 16.02 0.16
N PHE A 84 21.05 14.97 0.65
CA PHE A 84 20.79 14.37 1.95
C PHE A 84 21.83 14.81 2.97
N TYR A 85 21.44 15.76 3.84
CA TYR A 85 22.33 16.35 4.84
C TYR A 85 21.60 16.47 6.19
N VAL A 86 22.34 16.29 7.28
CA VAL A 86 21.86 16.48 8.65
C VAL A 86 22.92 17.25 9.43
N ASP A 87 22.49 18.25 10.18
CA ASP A 87 23.33 19.05 11.06
C ASP A 87 24.14 18.13 11.98
N LYS A 88 25.44 18.40 12.12
CA LYS A 88 26.37 17.59 12.92
C LYS A 88 25.88 17.32 14.34
N LYS A 89 25.21 18.28 15.00
CA LYS A 89 24.66 18.17 16.36
C LYS A 89 23.53 17.16 16.47
N PHE A 90 22.85 16.88 15.36
CA PHE A 90 21.71 15.97 15.29
C PHE A 90 22.01 14.67 14.54
N ARG A 91 23.26 14.44 14.11
CA ARG A 91 23.64 13.13 13.57
C ARG A 91 23.49 12.05 14.65
N SER A 92 23.14 10.84 14.24
CA SER A 92 22.83 9.71 15.14
C SER A 92 21.62 9.89 16.07
N SER A 93 20.81 10.95 15.90
CA SER A 93 19.54 11.16 16.64
C SER A 93 18.31 10.53 15.98
N GLY A 94 18.48 9.86 14.84
CA GLY A 94 17.38 9.28 14.05
C GLY A 94 16.81 10.19 12.97
N ILE A 95 17.17 11.48 12.90
CA ILE A 95 16.68 12.41 11.85
C ILE A 95 16.95 11.90 10.44
N GLY A 96 18.18 11.47 10.16
CA GLY A 96 18.52 10.93 8.83
C GLY A 96 17.69 9.70 8.47
N ALA A 97 17.34 8.85 9.45
CA ALA A 97 16.45 7.71 9.22
C ALA A 97 15.03 8.19 8.89
N ARG A 98 14.47 9.13 9.66
CA ARG A 98 13.13 9.69 9.41
C ARG A 98 13.01 10.37 8.04
N LEU A 99 14.05 11.10 7.61
CA LEU A 99 14.11 11.68 6.26
C LEU A 99 14.14 10.62 5.16
N TYR A 100 14.93 9.55 5.37
CA TYR A 100 14.96 8.43 4.45
C TYR A 100 13.61 7.72 4.38
N GLU A 101 12.94 7.47 5.50
CA GLU A 101 11.60 6.88 5.51
C GLU A 101 10.59 7.78 4.78
N LYS A 102 10.64 9.09 5.00
CA LYS A 102 9.78 10.04 4.27
C LYS A 102 10.00 9.97 2.76
N PHE A 103 11.25 9.87 2.32
CA PHE A 103 11.60 9.66 0.92
C PHE A 103 11.09 8.30 0.40
N MET A 104 11.25 7.22 1.17
CA MET A 104 10.80 5.88 0.79
C MET A 104 9.29 5.80 0.64
N THR A 105 8.53 6.36 1.59
CA THR A 105 7.07 6.47 1.51
C THR A 105 6.65 7.15 0.21
N TYR A 106 7.24 8.31 -0.08
CA TYR A 106 6.95 9.02 -1.33
C TYR A 106 7.34 8.21 -2.57
N ALA A 107 8.49 7.55 -2.56
CA ALA A 107 8.94 6.74 -3.69
C ALA A 107 7.95 5.61 -4.00
N LYS A 108 7.43 4.95 -2.95
CA LYS A 108 6.39 3.92 -3.04
C LYS A 108 5.04 4.46 -3.52
N GLU A 109 4.58 5.58 -2.95
CA GLU A 109 3.34 6.26 -3.38
C GLU A 109 3.37 6.65 -4.87
N GLN A 110 4.55 6.98 -5.41
CA GLN A 110 4.75 7.30 -6.81
C GLN A 110 5.07 6.08 -7.69
N ASN A 111 5.01 4.85 -7.13
CA ASN A 111 5.27 3.59 -7.82
C ASN A 111 6.67 3.49 -8.47
N TYR A 112 7.69 4.11 -7.88
CA TYR A 112 9.07 3.94 -8.35
C TYR A 112 9.55 2.51 -8.10
N LYS A 113 10.33 1.93 -9.02
CA LYS A 113 10.90 0.58 -8.87
C LYS A 113 12.35 0.60 -8.43
N THR A 114 13.09 1.63 -8.80
CA THR A 114 14.51 1.73 -8.48
C THR A 114 14.85 3.10 -7.93
N ILE A 115 15.65 3.10 -6.88
CA ILE A 115 16.27 4.28 -6.30
C ILE A 115 17.73 4.29 -6.73
N ILE A 116 18.21 5.43 -7.22
CA ILE A 116 19.63 5.65 -7.46
C ILE A 116 20.15 6.80 -6.60
N LEU A 117 21.42 6.79 -6.27
CA LEU A 117 22.08 7.92 -5.64
C LEU A 117 23.54 8.02 -6.07
N GLY A 118 24.09 9.22 -5.94
CA GLY A 118 25.52 9.48 -6.09
C GLY A 118 26.05 10.06 -4.79
N THR A 119 27.25 9.64 -4.40
CA THR A 119 28.01 10.16 -3.26
C THR A 119 29.49 10.17 -3.62
N CYS A 120 30.32 10.72 -2.74
CA CYS A 120 31.78 10.71 -2.87
C CYS A 120 32.39 9.80 -1.80
N GLU A 121 33.54 9.19 -2.07
CA GLU A 121 34.29 8.37 -1.10
C GLU A 121 34.67 9.14 0.17
N ARG A 122 34.76 10.47 0.13
CA ARG A 122 34.99 11.31 1.31
C ARG A 122 33.83 11.26 2.31
N LEU A 123 32.62 10.89 1.87
CA LEU A 123 31.38 10.86 2.67
C LEU A 123 31.12 9.48 3.29
N GLN A 124 32.08 8.95 4.05
CA GLN A 124 32.04 7.59 4.62
C GLN A 124 30.81 7.31 5.51
N LEU A 125 30.32 8.31 6.24
CA LEU A 125 29.10 8.16 7.05
C LEU A 125 27.85 7.94 6.19
N ALA A 126 27.75 8.65 5.06
CA ALA A 126 26.65 8.49 4.12
C ALA A 126 26.73 7.13 3.42
N ILE A 127 27.92 6.72 2.98
CA ILE A 127 28.17 5.40 2.38
C ILE A 127 27.66 4.28 3.30
N ARG A 128 28.10 4.26 4.57
CA ARG A 128 27.64 3.28 5.56
C ARG A 128 26.13 3.34 5.79
N PHE A 129 25.54 4.53 5.76
CA PHE A 129 24.10 4.71 5.91
C PHE A 129 23.32 4.06 4.75
N TYR A 130 23.82 4.19 3.52
CA TYR A 130 23.21 3.62 2.32
C TYR A 130 23.40 2.10 2.27
N GLU A 131 24.62 1.60 2.46
CA GLU A 131 24.93 0.16 2.43
C GLU A 131 24.14 -0.61 3.49
N LYS A 132 24.01 -0.07 4.71
CA LYS A 132 23.19 -0.66 5.77
C LYS A 132 21.71 -0.77 5.38
N ARG A 133 21.25 0.04 4.42
CA ARG A 133 19.87 0.05 3.91
C ARG A 133 19.73 -0.72 2.61
N GLY A 134 20.72 -1.53 2.22
CA GLY A 134 20.65 -2.39 1.05
C GLY A 134 20.83 -1.65 -0.27
N PHE A 135 21.49 -0.49 -0.27
CA PHE A 135 21.99 0.11 -1.50
C PHE A 135 23.25 -0.61 -1.95
N GLU A 136 23.31 -0.97 -3.23
CA GLU A 136 24.42 -1.67 -3.85
C GLU A 136 25.19 -0.73 -4.78
N LEU A 137 26.51 -0.74 -4.64
CA LEU A 137 27.41 0.01 -5.52
C LEU A 137 27.37 -0.60 -6.92
N TYR A 138 27.09 0.20 -7.95
CA TYR A 138 27.03 -0.28 -9.34
C TYR A 138 27.97 0.46 -10.30
N LYS A 139 28.49 1.64 -9.91
CA LYS A 139 29.47 2.39 -10.70
C LYS A 139 30.39 3.22 -9.78
N THR A 140 31.64 3.34 -10.18
CA THR A 140 32.62 4.29 -9.62
C THR A 140 33.19 5.16 -10.74
N ASP A 141 33.54 6.41 -10.41
CA ASP A 141 34.18 7.35 -11.34
C ASP A 141 35.11 8.28 -10.54
N GLY A 142 36.41 7.98 -10.53
CA GLY A 142 37.34 8.62 -9.59
C GLY A 142 36.91 8.44 -8.13
N GLU A 143 36.70 9.55 -7.42
CA GLU A 143 36.20 9.57 -6.03
C GLU A 143 34.68 9.37 -5.92
N ASP A 144 33.94 9.48 -7.03
CA ASP A 144 32.49 9.32 -7.02
C ASP A 144 32.08 7.84 -6.92
N ARG A 145 30.98 7.63 -6.22
CA ARG A 145 30.36 6.33 -5.94
C ARG A 145 28.88 6.41 -6.25
N TYR A 146 28.40 5.51 -7.08
CA TYR A 146 27.00 5.46 -7.52
C TYR A 146 26.35 4.17 -7.04
N TYR A 147 25.25 4.33 -6.32
CA TYR A 147 24.52 3.22 -5.71
C TYR A 147 23.11 3.13 -6.28
N LYS A 148 22.58 1.91 -6.28
CA LYS A 148 21.20 1.61 -6.64
C LYS A 148 20.54 0.72 -5.60
N LYS A 149 19.22 0.80 -5.49
CA LYS A 149 18.40 -0.10 -4.68
C LYS A 149 17.07 -0.31 -5.38
N ASP A 150 16.67 -1.55 -5.56
CA ASP A 150 15.32 -1.86 -6.01
C ASP A 150 14.34 -1.76 -4.83
N ILE A 151 13.18 -1.15 -5.09
CA ILE A 151 12.10 -1.05 -4.12
C ILE A 151 11.35 -2.37 -4.15
N ILE A 152 11.42 -3.08 -3.02
CA ILE A 152 10.67 -4.31 -2.82
C ILE A 152 9.26 -3.93 -2.35
N TYR A 153 8.28 -4.25 -3.19
CA TYR A 153 6.86 -4.16 -2.86
C TYR A 153 6.36 -5.49 -2.33
N LYS A 154 5.56 -5.44 -1.28
CA LYS A 154 4.97 -6.61 -0.63
C LYS A 154 3.45 -6.50 -0.60
N ILE A 155 2.76 -7.54 -1.05
CA ILE A 155 1.30 -7.57 -1.13
C ILE A 155 0.76 -8.48 -0.01
N GLY A 156 -0.10 -7.94 0.84
CA GLY A 156 -0.86 -8.73 1.80
C GLY A 156 -2.05 -9.38 1.11
N ILE A 157 -2.26 -10.68 1.31
CA ILE A 157 -3.38 -11.43 0.74
C ILE A 157 -4.18 -12.05 1.88
N ILE A 158 -5.46 -11.70 1.95
CA ILE A 158 -6.36 -12.15 3.02
C ILE A 158 -7.45 -13.02 2.41
N ALA A 159 -7.54 -14.25 2.92
CA ALA A 159 -8.66 -15.16 2.70
C ALA A 159 -9.44 -15.33 4.02
N ALA A 160 -10.74 -15.55 3.95
CA ALA A 160 -11.56 -15.81 5.14
C ALA A 160 -11.52 -17.31 5.48
N GLU A 161 -11.72 -18.13 4.46
CA GLU A 161 -11.84 -19.58 4.59
C GLU A 161 -10.56 -20.36 4.30
N ILE A 162 -10.53 -21.60 4.78
CA ILE A 162 -9.38 -22.47 4.56
C ILE A 162 -9.22 -22.86 3.08
N GLN A 163 -10.33 -23.13 2.38
CA GLN A 163 -10.33 -23.49 0.95
C GLN A 163 -9.81 -22.33 0.09
N GLU A 164 -10.23 -21.10 0.42
CA GLU A 164 -9.76 -19.88 -0.23
C GLU A 164 -8.26 -19.68 -0.02
N MET A 165 -7.79 -19.85 1.23
CA MET A 165 -6.38 -19.70 1.58
C MET A 165 -5.52 -20.76 0.89
N GLU A 166 -5.90 -22.04 0.95
CA GLU A 166 -5.14 -23.11 0.31
C GLU A 166 -5.09 -22.96 -1.21
N ALA A 167 -6.20 -22.55 -1.86
CA ALA A 167 -6.21 -22.27 -3.29
C ALA A 167 -5.19 -21.19 -3.70
N VAL A 168 -5.04 -20.13 -2.90
CA VAL A 168 -4.01 -19.10 -3.15
C VAL A 168 -2.61 -19.64 -2.84
N LYS A 169 -2.47 -20.39 -1.74
CA LYS A 169 -1.19 -20.95 -1.30
C LYS A 169 -0.59 -21.90 -2.34
N GLU A 170 -1.41 -22.65 -3.07
CA GLU A 170 -1.00 -23.49 -4.20
C GLU A 170 -0.29 -22.70 -5.32
N LYS A 171 -0.57 -21.40 -5.44
CA LYS A 171 0.10 -20.48 -6.40
C LYS A 171 1.41 -19.91 -5.87
N MET A 172 1.71 -20.09 -4.58
CA MET A 172 2.89 -19.52 -3.94
C MET A 172 4.14 -20.38 -4.12
N GLN A 173 5.28 -19.71 -4.25
CA GLN A 173 6.62 -20.30 -4.27
C GLN A 173 7.46 -19.74 -3.12
N ASN A 174 8.52 -20.47 -2.75
CA ASN A 174 9.49 -20.05 -1.73
C ASN A 174 8.84 -19.73 -0.36
N ILE A 175 7.86 -20.54 0.03
CA ILE A 175 7.03 -20.28 1.21
C ILE A 175 7.85 -20.40 2.49
N LYS A 176 7.76 -19.37 3.32
CA LYS A 176 8.22 -19.34 4.71
C LYS A 176 7.04 -19.05 5.62
N GLU A 177 6.89 -19.84 6.67
CA GLU A 177 5.84 -19.64 7.66
C GLU A 177 6.33 -18.76 8.82
N THR A 178 5.54 -17.77 9.17
CA THR A 178 5.75 -16.92 10.35
C THR A 178 4.47 -16.91 11.17
N LYS A 179 4.56 -17.27 12.46
CA LYS A 179 3.40 -17.30 13.36
C LYS A 179 3.36 -16.05 14.22
N PHE A 180 2.23 -15.36 14.19
CA PHE A 180 1.91 -14.28 15.14
C PHE A 180 0.60 -14.59 15.83
N TYR A 181 0.63 -14.65 17.17
CA TYR A 181 -0.52 -15.04 17.98
C TYR A 181 -1.08 -16.41 17.54
N ASN A 182 -2.37 -16.48 17.20
CA ASN A 182 -3.06 -17.68 16.72
C ASN A 182 -3.18 -17.74 15.19
N SER A 183 -2.46 -16.90 14.45
CA SER A 183 -2.51 -16.83 12.98
C SER A 183 -1.16 -17.23 12.37
N ILE A 184 -1.20 -17.97 11.26
CA ILE A 184 -0.03 -18.34 10.46
C ILE A 184 -0.02 -17.46 9.21
N PHE A 185 1.12 -16.82 8.96
CA PHE A 185 1.37 -16.00 7.79
C PHE A 185 2.36 -16.73 6.90
N TYR A 186 2.05 -16.81 5.62
CA TYR A 186 2.88 -17.45 4.59
C TYR A 186 3.54 -16.35 3.76
N GLU A 187 4.84 -16.14 3.97
CA GLU A 187 5.65 -15.23 3.16
C GLU A 187 6.20 -16.00 1.95
N GLY A 188 6.12 -15.44 0.75
CA GLY A 188 6.65 -16.09 -0.45
C GLY A 188 6.46 -15.23 -1.68
N THR A 189 6.43 -15.88 -2.85
CA THR A 189 6.23 -15.20 -4.12
C THR A 189 5.12 -15.82 -4.95
N ILE A 190 4.27 -15.00 -5.58
CA ILE A 190 3.32 -15.39 -6.64
C ILE A 190 3.66 -14.54 -7.86
N SER A 191 3.87 -15.16 -9.02
CA SER A 191 4.25 -14.45 -10.27
C SER A 191 5.41 -13.45 -10.08
N ASN A 192 6.44 -13.86 -9.31
CA ASN A 192 7.61 -13.05 -8.90
C ASN A 192 7.30 -11.81 -8.03
N LYS A 193 6.09 -11.70 -7.46
CA LYS A 193 5.71 -10.64 -6.52
C LYS A 193 5.80 -11.14 -5.09
N ASN A 194 6.41 -10.36 -4.19
CA ASN A 194 6.49 -10.71 -2.78
C ASN A 194 5.09 -10.62 -2.15
N CYS A 195 4.63 -11.71 -1.56
CA CYS A 195 3.30 -11.83 -1.01
C CYS A 195 3.35 -12.34 0.43
N VAL A 196 2.37 -11.93 1.24
CA VAL A 196 2.10 -12.50 2.57
C VAL A 196 0.65 -12.93 2.61
N LEU A 197 0.42 -14.24 2.58
CA LEU A 197 -0.91 -14.84 2.64
C LEU A 197 -1.27 -15.18 4.08
N VAL A 198 -2.52 -14.93 4.47
CA VAL A 198 -3.05 -15.28 5.79
C VAL A 198 -4.55 -15.60 5.70
N ARG A 199 -4.98 -16.59 6.50
CA ARG A 199 -6.39 -16.82 6.80
C ARG A 199 -6.82 -15.92 7.95
N ALA A 200 -7.78 -15.03 7.71
CA ALA A 200 -8.38 -14.19 8.74
C ALA A 200 -9.39 -14.98 9.61
N GLY A 201 -10.17 -15.86 8.98
CA GLY A 201 -11.43 -16.35 9.55
C GLY A 201 -12.60 -15.41 9.21
N GLU A 202 -13.81 -15.92 9.41
CA GLU A 202 -15.06 -15.23 9.06
C GLU A 202 -15.30 -13.99 9.94
N GLY A 203 -15.88 -12.96 9.34
CA GLY A 203 -16.41 -11.79 10.04
C GLY A 203 -15.45 -10.60 10.18
N LYS A 204 -16.04 -9.42 10.42
CA LYS A 204 -15.37 -8.12 10.35
C LYS A 204 -14.25 -7.97 11.37
N VAL A 205 -14.43 -8.46 12.59
CA VAL A 205 -13.42 -8.34 13.66
C VAL A 205 -12.16 -9.14 13.33
N ASN A 206 -12.32 -10.35 12.81
CA ASN A 206 -11.22 -11.22 12.41
C ASN A 206 -10.45 -10.63 11.23
N ALA A 207 -11.18 -10.13 10.23
CA ALA A 207 -10.62 -9.44 9.07
C ALA A 207 -9.83 -8.19 9.45
N ALA A 208 -10.40 -7.30 10.28
CA ALA A 208 -9.75 -6.07 10.71
C ALA A 208 -8.46 -6.36 11.50
N ARG A 209 -8.53 -7.27 12.49
CA ARG A 209 -7.36 -7.68 13.28
C ARG A 209 -6.24 -8.23 12.39
N THR A 210 -6.59 -9.09 11.44
CA THR A 210 -5.62 -9.73 10.54
C THR A 210 -4.97 -8.70 9.61
N THR A 211 -5.76 -7.76 9.08
CA THR A 211 -5.29 -6.66 8.23
C THR A 211 -4.28 -5.78 8.98
N GLN A 212 -4.57 -5.39 10.22
CA GLN A 212 -3.62 -4.58 11.01
C GLN A 212 -2.31 -5.33 11.27
N ILE A 213 -2.35 -6.64 11.54
CA ILE A 213 -1.13 -7.43 11.73
C ILE A 213 -0.30 -7.49 10.44
N LEU A 214 -0.95 -7.63 9.27
CA LEU A 214 -0.25 -7.56 7.98
C LEU A 214 0.49 -6.24 7.81
N ILE A 215 -0.18 -5.12 8.09
CA ILE A 215 0.38 -3.78 7.96
C ILE A 215 1.55 -3.61 8.95
N ASP A 216 1.33 -3.87 10.24
CA ASP A 216 2.30 -3.58 11.30
C ASP A 216 3.52 -4.50 11.31
N LYS A 217 3.35 -5.79 10.97
CA LYS A 217 4.40 -6.81 11.11
C LYS A 217 5.09 -7.16 9.81
N PHE A 218 4.40 -7.00 8.69
CA PHE A 218 4.93 -7.35 7.39
C PHE A 218 5.18 -6.13 6.50
N GLU A 219 4.70 -4.95 6.89
CA GLU A 219 4.88 -3.69 6.16
C GLU A 219 4.42 -3.85 4.70
N VAL A 220 3.22 -4.40 4.52
CA VAL A 220 2.62 -4.59 3.20
C VAL A 220 2.30 -3.24 2.57
N ASP A 221 2.49 -3.15 1.26
CA ASP A 221 2.29 -1.95 0.44
C ASP A 221 0.91 -1.91 -0.20
N ALA A 222 0.22 -3.04 -0.23
CA ALA A 222 -1.15 -3.16 -0.70
C ALA A 222 -1.80 -4.41 -0.07
N VAL A 223 -3.13 -4.42 0.03
CA VAL A 223 -3.91 -5.57 0.49
C VAL A 223 -4.89 -6.02 -0.57
N ILE A 224 -4.88 -7.32 -0.87
CA ILE A 224 -5.87 -7.97 -1.72
C ILE A 224 -6.67 -8.93 -0.84
N ASN A 225 -7.97 -8.73 -0.74
CA ASN A 225 -8.86 -9.69 -0.10
C ASN A 225 -9.57 -10.50 -1.19
N VAL A 226 -9.45 -11.82 -1.09
CA VAL A 226 -10.00 -12.77 -2.05
C VAL A 226 -10.91 -13.76 -1.36
N GLY A 227 -11.93 -14.23 -2.06
CA GLY A 227 -12.82 -15.28 -1.55
C GLY A 227 -14.17 -15.32 -2.25
N SER A 228 -15.11 -16.03 -1.65
CA SER A 228 -16.47 -16.21 -2.13
C SER A 228 -17.41 -15.09 -1.66
N ALA A 229 -18.53 -14.91 -2.36
CA ALA A 229 -19.60 -14.02 -1.94
C ALA A 229 -20.97 -14.44 -2.49
N GLY A 230 -22.02 -14.01 -1.82
CA GLY A 230 -23.39 -14.19 -2.29
C GLY A 230 -23.81 -13.09 -3.25
N GLY A 231 -24.34 -13.45 -4.41
CA GLY A 231 -24.85 -12.49 -5.40
C GLY A 231 -26.09 -11.75 -4.91
N LEU A 232 -26.10 -10.43 -5.10
CA LEU A 232 -27.25 -9.55 -4.87
C LEU A 232 -27.86 -9.07 -6.18
N ASN A 233 -27.02 -8.78 -7.18
CA ASN A 233 -27.47 -8.43 -8.52
C ASN A 233 -28.11 -9.66 -9.23
N PRO A 234 -29.36 -9.57 -9.70
CA PRO A 234 -30.03 -10.68 -10.41
C PRO A 234 -29.36 -11.14 -11.70
N GLU A 235 -28.44 -10.35 -12.26
CA GLU A 235 -27.66 -10.70 -13.47
C GLU A 235 -26.36 -11.45 -13.17
N LEU A 236 -26.04 -11.68 -11.89
CA LEU A 236 -24.91 -12.52 -11.47
C LEU A 236 -25.31 -13.99 -11.51
N ASP A 237 -24.44 -14.80 -12.09
CA ASP A 237 -24.52 -16.25 -12.00
C ASP A 237 -23.43 -16.79 -11.06
N TYR A 238 -23.48 -18.08 -10.76
CA TYR A 238 -22.38 -18.74 -10.05
C TYR A 238 -21.07 -18.43 -10.75
N GLU A 239 -19.99 -18.38 -9.96
CA GLU A 239 -18.63 -18.41 -10.50
C GLU A 239 -18.22 -17.10 -11.23
N ASP A 240 -19.16 -16.15 -11.44
CA ASP A 240 -18.92 -14.76 -11.86
C ASP A 240 -17.97 -14.05 -10.87
N ILE A 241 -17.27 -13.02 -11.36
CA ILE A 241 -16.31 -12.25 -10.55
C ILE A 241 -16.77 -10.82 -10.35
N VAL A 242 -16.84 -10.42 -9.08
CA VAL A 242 -17.05 -9.05 -8.65
C VAL A 242 -15.74 -8.48 -8.13
N VAL A 243 -15.32 -7.35 -8.71
CA VAL A 243 -14.19 -6.56 -8.24
C VAL A 243 -14.72 -5.27 -7.61
N SER A 244 -14.30 -4.97 -6.39
CA SER A 244 -14.82 -3.83 -5.64
C SER A 244 -14.42 -2.50 -6.30
N THR A 245 -15.42 -1.68 -6.60
CA THR A 245 -15.24 -0.22 -6.79
C THR A 245 -15.26 0.51 -5.45
N ALA A 246 -16.09 0.04 -4.53
CA ALA A 246 -16.13 0.45 -3.13
C ALA A 246 -16.70 -0.68 -2.26
N CYS A 247 -16.52 -0.56 -0.95
CA CYS A 247 -17.09 -1.45 0.05
C CYS A 247 -18.01 -0.68 1.01
N ILE A 248 -19.00 -1.35 1.59
CA ILE A 248 -19.91 -0.78 2.58
C ILE A 248 -20.20 -1.78 3.70
N GLN A 249 -20.27 -1.31 4.95
CA GLN A 249 -20.78 -2.12 6.06
C GLN A 249 -22.30 -1.97 6.15
N HIS A 250 -23.04 -2.93 5.58
CA HIS A 250 -24.49 -2.84 5.45
C HIS A 250 -25.24 -2.96 6.78
N ASP A 251 -24.57 -3.47 7.81
CA ASP A 251 -25.07 -3.68 9.18
C ASP A 251 -24.65 -2.57 10.16
N PHE A 252 -23.82 -1.60 9.74
CA PHE A 252 -23.45 -0.46 10.58
C PHE A 252 -24.59 0.57 10.60
N ASP A 253 -25.29 0.69 11.73
CA ASP A 253 -26.50 1.51 11.83
C ASP A 253 -26.44 2.50 13.01
N ILE A 254 -26.26 3.77 12.67
CA ILE A 254 -26.34 4.90 13.59
C ILE A 254 -27.41 5.90 13.13
N THR A 255 -28.46 5.41 12.45
CA THR A 255 -29.57 6.24 11.93
C THR A 255 -30.33 6.97 13.04
N ALA A 256 -30.27 6.48 14.28
CA ALA A 256 -30.76 7.18 15.47
C ALA A 256 -30.14 8.58 15.66
N PHE A 257 -28.96 8.82 15.08
CA PHE A 257 -28.27 10.12 15.09
C PHE A 257 -28.46 10.92 13.78
N GLY A 258 -29.43 10.54 12.94
CA GLY A 258 -29.74 11.23 11.68
C GLY A 258 -28.73 11.00 10.55
N ARG A 259 -27.88 9.98 10.66
CA ARG A 259 -26.94 9.56 9.60
C ARG A 259 -27.58 8.48 8.72
N GLU A 260 -27.09 8.34 7.49
CA GLU A 260 -27.49 7.23 6.63
C GLU A 260 -26.96 5.90 7.19
N LYS A 261 -27.68 4.80 6.92
CA LYS A 261 -27.19 3.46 7.25
C LYS A 261 -25.89 3.15 6.47
N GLY A 262 -24.93 2.55 7.13
CA GLY A 262 -23.58 2.30 6.62
C GLY A 262 -22.61 3.46 6.77
N TYR A 263 -23.04 4.67 7.18
CA TYR A 263 -22.15 5.81 7.40
C TYR A 263 -21.24 5.60 8.60
N ILE A 264 -19.91 5.62 8.39
CA ILE A 264 -18.92 5.42 9.44
C ILE A 264 -18.21 6.76 9.74
N PRO A 265 -18.36 7.33 10.95
CA PRO A 265 -17.79 8.64 11.28
C PRO A 265 -16.27 8.76 11.09
N SER A 266 -15.51 7.69 11.33
CA SER A 266 -14.04 7.71 11.14
C SER A 266 -13.60 7.70 9.67
N ILE A 267 -14.52 7.39 8.76
CA ILE A 267 -14.32 7.41 7.30
C ILE A 267 -14.95 8.67 6.70
N GLU A 268 -15.91 9.28 7.41
CA GLU A 268 -16.72 10.42 6.96
C GLU A 268 -17.57 10.14 5.71
N ASP A 269 -17.76 8.86 5.37
CA ASP A 269 -18.57 8.36 4.24
C ASP A 269 -19.20 6.99 4.62
N LYS A 270 -20.14 6.51 3.82
CA LYS A 270 -20.66 5.13 3.86
C LYS A 270 -19.92 4.18 2.93
N TYR A 271 -19.25 4.71 1.89
CA TYR A 271 -18.48 3.93 0.95
C TYR A 271 -16.98 4.08 1.19
N ILE A 272 -16.28 2.96 1.24
CA ILE A 272 -14.82 2.91 1.30
C ILE A 272 -14.32 2.52 -0.08
N TYR A 273 -13.78 3.49 -0.83
CA TYR A 273 -13.39 3.30 -2.23
C TYR A 273 -12.10 2.51 -2.37
N ALA A 274 -12.08 1.55 -3.29
CA ALA A 274 -10.90 0.76 -3.61
C ALA A 274 -9.88 1.55 -4.42
N ASP A 275 -8.62 1.09 -4.43
CA ASP A 275 -7.56 1.74 -5.21
C ASP A 275 -7.81 1.60 -6.72
N LYS A 276 -7.70 2.71 -7.45
CA LYS A 276 -8.01 2.76 -8.89
C LYS A 276 -7.04 1.93 -9.72
N ILE A 277 -5.76 1.91 -9.36
CA ILE A 277 -4.72 1.18 -10.10
C ILE A 277 -4.93 -0.33 -9.89
N LEU A 278 -5.19 -0.75 -8.65
CA LEU A 278 -5.51 -2.14 -8.34
C LEU A 278 -6.80 -2.59 -9.03
N LEU A 279 -7.85 -1.76 -9.02
CA LEU A 279 -9.10 -2.03 -9.74
C LEU A 279 -8.85 -2.21 -11.24
N GLU A 280 -8.10 -1.32 -11.89
CA GLU A 280 -7.77 -1.43 -13.31
C GLU A 280 -6.97 -2.70 -13.62
N LYS A 281 -5.99 -3.05 -12.79
CA LYS A 281 -5.19 -4.27 -12.94
C LYS A 281 -6.04 -5.53 -12.76
N ALA A 282 -6.85 -5.60 -11.70
CA ALA A 282 -7.75 -6.72 -11.47
C ALA A 282 -8.72 -6.91 -12.65
N THR A 283 -9.32 -5.81 -13.12
CA THR A 283 -10.25 -5.80 -14.26
C THR A 283 -9.58 -6.34 -15.52
N LYS A 284 -8.40 -5.78 -15.89
CA LYS A 284 -7.67 -6.20 -17.09
C LYS A 284 -7.27 -7.68 -17.04
N ALA A 285 -6.84 -8.18 -15.89
CA ALA A 285 -6.44 -9.57 -15.73
C ALA A 285 -7.60 -10.55 -15.95
N ILE A 286 -8.80 -10.20 -15.48
CA ILE A 286 -10.01 -11.02 -15.66
C ILE A 286 -10.50 -10.95 -17.12
N GLU A 287 -10.51 -9.75 -17.71
CA GLU A 287 -10.91 -9.55 -19.12
C GLU A 287 -10.00 -10.32 -20.09
N GLN A 288 -8.67 -10.33 -19.84
CA GLN A 288 -7.71 -11.09 -20.64
C GLN A 288 -7.94 -12.61 -20.58
N ALA A 289 -8.62 -13.09 -19.54
CA ALA A 289 -9.04 -14.48 -19.42
C ALA A 289 -10.35 -14.78 -20.17
N ASN A 290 -10.91 -13.84 -20.95
CA ASN A 290 -12.22 -13.94 -21.61
C ASN A 290 -13.38 -14.20 -20.66
N ASN A 291 -13.29 -13.71 -19.43
CA ASN A 291 -14.36 -13.85 -18.44
C ASN A 291 -15.06 -12.52 -18.20
N LYS A 292 -16.35 -12.59 -17.85
CA LYS A 292 -17.15 -11.43 -17.44
C LYS A 292 -16.60 -10.93 -16.10
N VAL A 293 -16.28 -9.63 -16.05
CA VAL A 293 -15.93 -8.94 -14.80
C VAL A 293 -17.03 -7.95 -14.46
N ILE A 294 -17.55 -8.06 -13.24
CA ILE A 294 -18.48 -7.10 -12.68
C ILE A 294 -17.69 -6.17 -11.77
N LYS A 295 -17.80 -4.87 -12.00
CA LYS A 295 -17.22 -3.84 -11.13
C LYS A 295 -18.35 -3.19 -10.37
N GLY A 296 -18.34 -3.24 -9.05
CA GLY A 296 -19.40 -2.61 -8.28
C GLY A 296 -19.15 -2.59 -6.79
N ILE A 297 -20.19 -2.27 -6.03
CA ILE A 297 -20.10 -2.14 -4.57
C ILE A 297 -20.20 -3.54 -3.96
N ILE A 298 -19.37 -3.82 -2.95
CA ILE A 298 -19.44 -5.06 -2.16
C ILE A 298 -19.94 -4.72 -0.76
N ALA A 299 -21.01 -5.38 -0.34
CA ALA A 299 -21.60 -5.18 0.99
C ALA A 299 -21.03 -6.19 2.00
N THR A 300 -20.76 -5.72 3.21
CA THR A 300 -20.21 -6.53 4.29
C THR A 300 -21.06 -6.43 5.55
N GLY A 301 -21.29 -7.53 6.24
CA GLY A 301 -21.89 -7.55 7.58
C GLY A 301 -21.63 -8.86 8.29
N ASP A 302 -21.73 -8.87 9.62
CA ASP A 302 -21.51 -10.09 10.43
C ASP A 302 -22.74 -11.01 10.42
N GLU A 303 -23.23 -11.35 9.22
CA GLU A 303 -24.36 -12.24 9.01
C GLU A 303 -24.27 -12.97 7.66
N PHE A 304 -24.61 -14.26 7.64
CA PHE A 304 -24.83 -14.98 6.39
C PHE A 304 -26.21 -14.58 5.82
N VAL A 305 -26.21 -13.80 4.74
CA VAL A 305 -27.44 -13.27 4.12
C VAL A 305 -28.10 -14.34 3.26
N ALA A 306 -29.09 -15.02 3.81
CA ALA A 306 -29.96 -15.94 3.09
C ALA A 306 -31.33 -15.31 2.78
N GLY A 307 -31.98 -15.79 1.72
CA GLY A 307 -33.35 -15.43 1.34
C GLY A 307 -33.48 -14.22 0.42
N LYS A 308 -34.42 -14.33 -0.53
CA LYS A 308 -34.61 -13.37 -1.63
C LYS A 308 -34.97 -11.96 -1.15
N GLU A 309 -35.82 -11.83 -0.13
CA GLU A 309 -36.28 -10.52 0.35
C GLU A 309 -35.13 -9.69 0.91
N LYS A 310 -34.28 -10.31 1.74
CA LYS A 310 -33.15 -9.62 2.36
C LYS A 310 -32.09 -9.20 1.34
N ARG A 311 -31.76 -10.09 0.39
CA ARG A 311 -30.85 -9.77 -0.72
C ARG A 311 -31.40 -8.61 -1.56
N LYS A 312 -32.68 -8.64 -1.90
CA LYS A 312 -33.35 -7.55 -2.63
C LYS A 312 -33.24 -6.22 -1.90
N LEU A 313 -33.48 -6.20 -0.58
CA LEU A 313 -33.36 -4.98 0.22
C LEU A 313 -31.92 -4.43 0.22
N LEU A 314 -30.91 -5.30 0.35
CA LEU A 314 -29.50 -4.87 0.29
C LEU A 314 -29.13 -4.30 -1.10
N TYR A 315 -29.59 -4.95 -2.16
CA TYR A 315 -29.40 -4.48 -3.54
C TYR A 315 -30.05 -3.10 -3.74
N GLU A 316 -31.33 -2.95 -3.38
CA GLU A 316 -32.08 -1.69 -3.54
C GLU A 316 -31.54 -0.56 -2.65
N GLN A 317 -31.11 -0.86 -1.42
CA GLN A 317 -30.65 0.14 -0.47
C GLN A 317 -29.24 0.66 -0.78
N PHE A 318 -28.33 -0.23 -1.20
CA PHE A 318 -26.91 0.09 -1.29
C PHE A 318 -26.34 0.05 -2.71
N GLY A 319 -27.05 -0.52 -3.67
CA GLY A 319 -26.53 -0.76 -5.02
C GLY A 319 -25.37 -1.74 -5.05
N ALA A 320 -25.30 -2.64 -4.06
CA ALA A 320 -24.23 -3.63 -3.94
C ALA A 320 -24.44 -4.81 -4.87
N GLU A 321 -23.39 -5.24 -5.57
CA GLU A 321 -23.41 -6.38 -6.49
C GLU A 321 -23.47 -7.71 -5.74
N CYS A 322 -22.72 -7.82 -4.64
CA CYS A 322 -22.65 -9.02 -3.81
C CYS A 322 -22.50 -8.66 -2.32
N VAL A 323 -22.69 -9.67 -1.46
CA VAL A 323 -22.59 -9.58 -0.01
C VAL A 323 -21.69 -10.68 0.58
N GLU A 324 -20.91 -10.31 1.58
CA GLU A 324 -19.93 -11.17 2.28
C GLU A 324 -19.68 -10.62 3.70
N MET A 325 -18.65 -11.11 4.42
CA MET A 325 -18.50 -10.90 5.86
C MET A 325 -17.19 -10.20 6.30
N GLU A 326 -16.25 -9.88 5.39
CA GLU A 326 -14.92 -9.35 5.73
C GLU A 326 -14.51 -8.05 5.01
N GLY A 327 -14.92 -7.88 3.76
CA GLY A 327 -14.28 -7.00 2.78
C GLY A 327 -14.24 -5.53 3.21
N ALA A 328 -15.35 -4.99 3.69
CA ALA A 328 -15.40 -3.60 4.17
C ALA A 328 -14.60 -3.39 5.46
N ALA A 329 -14.38 -4.42 6.28
CA ALA A 329 -13.51 -4.31 7.46
C ALA A 329 -12.03 -4.28 7.05
N VAL A 330 -11.63 -5.09 6.07
CA VAL A 330 -10.30 -4.99 5.44
C VAL A 330 -10.11 -3.60 4.84
N ALA A 331 -11.08 -3.14 4.05
CA ALA A 331 -11.09 -1.83 3.41
C ALA A 331 -10.96 -0.69 4.43
N GLN A 332 -11.69 -0.77 5.55
CA GLN A 332 -11.68 0.26 6.59
C GLN A 332 -10.30 0.40 7.22
N VAL A 333 -9.65 -0.71 7.59
CA VAL A 333 -8.28 -0.68 8.14
C VAL A 333 -7.32 -0.11 7.11
N CYS A 334 -7.36 -0.61 5.88
CA CYS A 334 -6.49 -0.12 4.80
C CYS A 334 -6.67 1.40 4.56
N HIS A 335 -7.90 1.90 4.57
CA HIS A 335 -8.19 3.33 4.42
C HIS A 335 -7.57 4.16 5.55
N LEU A 336 -7.70 3.73 6.81
CA LEU A 336 -7.18 4.45 7.97
C LEU A 336 -5.63 4.48 7.99
N ASP A 337 -4.99 3.42 7.48
CA ASP A 337 -3.54 3.31 7.38
C ASP A 337 -2.96 3.83 6.04
N ASN A 338 -3.79 4.34 5.14
CA ASN A 338 -3.41 4.78 3.78
C ASN A 338 -2.74 3.66 2.94
N ILE A 339 -3.21 2.43 3.09
CA ILE A 339 -2.78 1.27 2.31
C ILE A 339 -3.76 1.04 1.16
N PRO A 340 -3.29 1.01 -0.11
CA PRO A 340 -4.10 0.60 -1.25
C PRO A 340 -4.72 -0.78 -1.05
N PHE A 341 -5.99 -0.94 -1.40
CA PHE A 341 -6.67 -2.24 -1.31
C PHE A 341 -7.58 -2.52 -2.50
N ILE A 342 -7.88 -3.81 -2.70
CA ILE A 342 -8.91 -4.28 -3.61
C ILE A 342 -9.53 -5.56 -3.05
N ILE A 343 -10.84 -5.72 -3.25
CA ILE A 343 -11.58 -6.93 -2.89
C ILE A 343 -12.02 -7.64 -4.18
N ILE A 344 -11.76 -8.94 -4.26
CA ILE A 344 -12.13 -9.79 -5.40
C ILE A 344 -12.97 -10.94 -4.87
N ARG A 345 -14.22 -11.01 -5.34
CA ARG A 345 -15.16 -12.05 -4.94
C ARG A 345 -15.62 -12.89 -6.13
N SER A 346 -15.67 -14.20 -5.95
CA SER A 346 -16.32 -15.11 -6.89
C SER A 346 -17.65 -15.60 -6.31
N ILE A 347 -18.71 -15.60 -7.13
CA ILE A 347 -20.07 -15.82 -6.65
C ILE A 347 -20.31 -17.30 -6.34
N SER A 348 -20.61 -17.62 -5.07
CA SER A 348 -20.86 -18.98 -4.59
C SER A 348 -22.34 -19.37 -4.61
N ASP A 349 -23.21 -18.38 -4.49
CA ASP A 349 -24.65 -18.52 -4.35
C ASP A 349 -25.34 -17.27 -4.91
N THR A 350 -26.54 -17.45 -5.49
CA THR A 350 -27.24 -16.38 -6.23
C THR A 350 -28.65 -16.17 -5.69
N VAL A 351 -29.27 -15.03 -6.03
CA VAL A 351 -30.68 -14.73 -5.70
C VAL A 351 -31.67 -15.77 -6.25
N ASN A 352 -31.25 -16.56 -7.25
CA ASN A 352 -32.07 -17.59 -7.89
C ASN A 352 -31.76 -19.01 -7.36
N GLY A 353 -30.73 -19.15 -6.52
CA GLY A 353 -30.23 -20.41 -6.00
C GLY A 353 -30.83 -20.83 -4.65
N ASN A 354 -30.17 -21.81 -4.01
CA ASN A 354 -30.51 -22.41 -2.71
C ASN A 354 -29.57 -21.98 -1.57
N ASP A 355 -29.04 -20.75 -1.65
CA ASP A 355 -28.17 -20.11 -0.65
C ASP A 355 -27.06 -21.07 -0.13
N LYS A 356 -27.25 -21.61 1.09
CA LYS A 356 -26.26 -22.44 1.80
C LYS A 356 -25.84 -23.70 1.04
N ILE A 357 -26.77 -24.39 0.38
CA ILE A 357 -26.45 -25.64 -0.34
C ILE A 357 -25.49 -25.35 -1.49
N ASP A 358 -25.73 -24.23 -2.16
CA ASP A 358 -24.89 -23.82 -3.28
C ASP A 358 -23.53 -23.34 -2.75
N PHE A 359 -23.50 -22.55 -1.68
CA PHE A 359 -22.25 -22.15 -1.04
C PHE A 359 -21.35 -23.35 -0.74
N GLU A 360 -21.87 -24.38 -0.05
CA GLU A 360 -21.10 -25.59 0.28
C GLU A 360 -20.63 -26.35 -0.97
N SER A 361 -21.43 -26.34 -2.05
CA SER A 361 -21.13 -27.05 -3.30
C SER A 361 -20.11 -26.32 -4.18
N TYR A 362 -20.11 -24.99 -4.16
CA TYR A 362 -19.31 -24.16 -5.05
C TYR A 362 -18.05 -23.58 -4.40
N LEU A 363 -17.93 -23.56 -3.06
CA LEU A 363 -16.83 -22.93 -2.33
C LEU A 363 -15.45 -23.31 -2.88
N GLU A 364 -15.20 -24.59 -3.15
CA GLU A 364 -13.90 -25.04 -3.68
C GLU A 364 -13.63 -24.51 -5.09
N ILE A 365 -14.65 -24.53 -5.96
CA ILE A 365 -14.55 -24.07 -7.36
C ILE A 365 -14.29 -22.56 -7.40
N VAL A 366 -15.07 -21.79 -6.65
CA VAL A 366 -14.94 -20.33 -6.61
C VAL A 366 -13.64 -19.89 -5.93
N SER A 367 -13.15 -20.64 -4.94
CA SER A 367 -11.84 -20.42 -4.30
C SER A 367 -10.69 -20.56 -5.30
N LYS A 368 -10.67 -21.67 -6.07
CA LYS A 368 -9.67 -21.90 -7.12
C LYS A 368 -9.72 -20.79 -8.18
N ARG A 369 -10.92 -20.41 -8.59
CA ARG A 369 -11.12 -19.34 -9.56
C ARG A 369 -10.59 -17.98 -9.05
N CYS A 370 -10.88 -17.61 -7.81
CA CYS A 370 -10.29 -16.40 -7.19
C CYS A 370 -8.76 -16.44 -7.19
N ALA A 371 -8.16 -17.57 -6.84
CA ALA A 371 -6.71 -17.74 -6.82
C ALA A 371 -6.09 -17.61 -8.23
N GLU A 372 -6.75 -18.15 -9.26
CA GLU A 372 -6.32 -18.00 -10.66
C GLU A 372 -6.33 -16.53 -11.13
N TYR A 373 -7.36 -15.76 -10.80
CA TYR A 373 -7.42 -14.35 -11.19
C TYR A 373 -6.46 -13.49 -10.39
N LEU A 374 -6.25 -13.81 -9.12
CA LEU A 374 -5.20 -13.20 -8.31
C LEU A 374 -3.82 -13.41 -8.96
N GLU A 375 -3.48 -14.64 -9.34
CA GLU A 375 -2.21 -14.96 -10.01
C GLU A 375 -2.04 -14.14 -11.31
N LYS A 376 -3.06 -14.11 -12.17
CA LYS A 376 -3.06 -13.31 -13.41
C LYS A 376 -2.94 -11.80 -13.16
N MET A 377 -3.62 -11.29 -12.13
CA MET A 377 -3.49 -9.89 -11.73
C MET A 377 -2.05 -9.57 -11.33
N LEU A 378 -1.39 -10.47 -10.59
CA LEU A 378 -0.01 -10.29 -10.14
C LEU A 378 1.01 -10.37 -11.29
N GLU A 379 0.74 -11.11 -12.37
CA GLU A 379 1.58 -11.15 -13.57
C GLU A 379 1.70 -9.79 -14.28
N ILE A 380 0.65 -8.98 -14.22
CA ILE A 380 0.61 -7.64 -14.86
C ILE A 380 0.85 -6.48 -13.87
N CYS A 381 1.19 -6.79 -12.62
CA CYS A 381 1.44 -5.81 -11.56
C CYS A 381 2.80 -5.11 -11.65
#